data_AF-A0AA35R7L2-F1
#
_entry.id   AF-A0AA35R7L2-F1
#
_cell.length_a   1.000
_cell.length_b   1.000
_cell.length_c   1.000
_cell.angle_alpha   90.00
_cell.angle_beta   90.00
_cell.angle_gamma   90.00
#
_symmetry.space_group_name_H-M   'P 1'
#
loop_
_entity.id
_entity.type
_entity.pdbx_description
1 polymer ?
#
loop_
_entity_poly.entity_id
_entity_poly.type
_entity_poly.pdbx_seq_one_letter_code
_entity_poly.pdbx_strand_id
1 'polypeptide(L)'
;MFEEVDASVVCKQLGLSRFGPTIKPHYLLSTYNGPSDVLMDSVECSGSEQRLIDCDNRNSTNIPCDHGEDVAVSCLQRRCVEHDIRLANGSAFEGRVEMCLEEVWTTICLESWNILNSRVLCRQLGYRSEGANTPANIPGPISMPIYSKQFHCSGHERRLFDCEKSGPSPPLCNHNHDLTIQCNSTRTSLFYSSSISSFSLSPSPS
;
A
#
# COMPACT_ATOMS: atom_id res chain seq x y z
N MET A 1 4.04 5.13 -25.18
CA MET A 1 4.04 6.02 -23.98
C MET A 1 4.57 5.16 -22.85
N PHE A 2 5.51 5.66 -22.05
CA PHE A 2 6.06 4.89 -20.93
C PHE A 2 5.09 4.95 -19.74
N GLU A 3 4.65 3.80 -19.26
CA GLU A 3 3.59 3.64 -18.26
C GLU A 3 4.10 3.03 -16.94
N GLU A 4 3.22 2.99 -15.93
CA GLU A 4 3.56 2.48 -14.59
C GLU A 4 4.06 1.03 -14.64
N VAL A 5 3.55 0.22 -15.57
CA VAL A 5 3.98 -1.17 -15.77
C VAL A 5 5.44 -1.24 -16.21
N ASP A 6 5.89 -0.36 -17.11
CA ASP A 6 7.28 -0.28 -17.56
C ASP A 6 8.20 0.17 -16.41
N ALA A 7 7.77 1.20 -15.68
CA ALA A 7 8.48 1.70 -14.51
C ALA A 7 8.64 0.61 -13.42
N SER A 8 7.63 -0.25 -13.27
CA SER A 8 7.64 -1.37 -12.33
C SER A 8 8.72 -2.40 -12.70
N VAL A 9 8.93 -2.66 -13.98
CA VAL A 9 10.01 -3.55 -14.46
C VAL A 9 11.38 -2.94 -14.15
N VAL A 10 11.56 -1.64 -14.36
CA VAL A 10 12.80 -0.92 -14.00
C VAL A 10 13.10 -1.06 -12.51
N CYS A 11 12.14 -0.76 -11.64
CA CYS A 11 12.36 -0.83 -10.19
C CYS A 11 12.64 -2.26 -9.71
N LYS A 12 11.96 -3.25 -10.28
CA LYS A 12 12.23 -4.66 -10.02
C LYS A 12 13.64 -5.05 -10.46
N GLN A 13 14.08 -4.65 -11.65
CA GLN A 13 15.43 -4.91 -12.17
C GLN A 13 16.51 -4.33 -11.24
N LEU A 14 16.23 -3.21 -10.57
CA LEU A 14 17.12 -2.57 -9.59
C LEU A 14 17.07 -3.19 -8.18
N GLY A 15 16.29 -4.25 -7.96
CA GLY A 15 16.10 -4.88 -6.65
C GLY A 15 15.27 -4.06 -5.67
N LEU A 16 14.52 -3.07 -6.16
CA LEU A 16 13.63 -2.22 -5.37
C LEU A 16 12.19 -2.78 -5.40
N SER A 17 11.25 -2.09 -4.74
CA SER A 17 9.84 -2.50 -4.84
C SER A 17 9.32 -2.21 -6.24
N ARG A 18 8.56 -3.16 -6.78
CA ARG A 18 7.88 -3.01 -8.08
C ARG A 18 6.60 -2.16 -7.98
N PHE A 19 6.18 -1.81 -6.75
CA PHE A 19 4.91 -1.16 -6.49
C PHE A 19 5.10 0.33 -6.20
N GLY A 20 4.19 1.15 -6.74
CA GLY A 20 4.23 2.60 -6.59
C GLY A 20 5.41 3.32 -7.27
N PRO A 21 5.95 2.87 -8.42
CA PRO A 21 6.94 3.68 -9.12
C PRO A 21 6.30 4.99 -9.59
N THR A 22 7.07 6.08 -9.54
CA THR A 22 6.61 7.37 -10.11
C THR A 22 7.43 7.70 -11.35
N ILE A 23 6.72 8.03 -12.43
CA ILE A 23 7.33 8.46 -13.69
C ILE A 23 7.41 9.98 -13.65
N LYS A 24 8.61 10.51 -13.86
CA LYS A 24 8.86 11.94 -13.92
C LYS A 24 9.31 12.30 -15.34
N PRO A 25 8.68 13.31 -15.96
CA PRO A 25 9.15 13.81 -17.25
C PRO A 25 10.54 14.48 -17.10
N HIS A 26 11.35 14.37 -18.15
CA HIS A 26 12.72 14.91 -18.23
C HIS A 26 12.87 16.33 -17.71
N TYR A 27 11.96 17.25 -18.05
CA TYR A 27 12.07 18.66 -17.69
C TYR A 27 12.09 18.94 -16.17
N LEU A 28 11.66 17.99 -15.34
CA LEU A 28 11.72 18.08 -13.87
C LEU A 28 13.09 17.67 -13.29
N LEU A 29 13.97 17.10 -14.12
CA LEU A 29 15.33 16.72 -13.77
C LEU A 29 16.30 17.67 -14.49
N SER A 30 16.47 18.85 -13.90
CA SER A 30 17.20 20.01 -14.42
C SER A 30 18.71 19.80 -14.67
N THR A 31 19.21 18.57 -14.79
CA THR A 31 20.65 18.29 -14.83
C THR A 31 21.10 17.23 -15.85
N TYR A 32 20.21 16.66 -16.67
CA TYR A 32 20.62 15.63 -17.63
C TYR A 32 20.39 16.02 -19.09
N ASN A 33 21.31 16.79 -19.67
CA ASN A 33 21.53 16.74 -21.13
C ASN A 33 22.53 15.62 -21.39
N GLY A 34 22.05 14.38 -21.45
CA GLY A 34 22.88 13.24 -21.80
C GLY A 34 23.50 13.44 -23.19
N PRO A 35 24.82 13.33 -23.37
CA PRO A 35 25.48 13.46 -24.67
C PRO A 35 25.41 12.15 -25.49
N SER A 36 24.33 11.37 -25.37
CA SER A 36 24.29 9.94 -25.73
C SER A 36 23.03 9.57 -26.51
N ASP A 37 23.14 8.66 -27.48
CA ASP A 37 22.03 8.21 -28.32
C ASP A 37 20.80 7.74 -27.54
N VAL A 38 19.60 8.02 -28.07
CA VAL A 38 18.35 7.44 -27.57
C VAL A 38 18.31 5.95 -27.91
N LEU A 39 18.30 5.10 -26.88
CA LEU A 39 18.48 3.65 -27.04
C LEU A 39 17.17 2.87 -27.18
N MET A 40 16.06 3.41 -26.67
CA MET A 40 14.76 2.75 -26.61
C MET A 40 13.65 3.76 -26.85
N ASP A 41 12.65 3.34 -27.61
CA ASP A 41 11.40 4.04 -27.87
C ASP A 41 10.25 3.02 -27.72
N SER A 42 9.09 3.51 -27.29
CA SER A 42 7.83 2.76 -27.30
C SER A 42 7.92 1.40 -26.60
N VAL A 43 8.55 1.41 -25.42
CA VAL A 43 8.61 0.25 -24.52
C VAL A 43 7.20 -0.09 -24.05
N GLU A 44 6.85 -1.37 -24.18
CA GLU A 44 5.58 -1.92 -23.71
C GLU A 44 5.85 -3.23 -22.96
N CYS A 45 5.92 -3.12 -21.64
CA CYS A 45 6.10 -4.25 -20.74
C CYS A 45 4.75 -4.88 -20.35
N SER A 46 4.71 -6.21 -20.26
CA SER A 46 3.61 -6.93 -19.60
C SER A 46 3.68 -6.86 -18.07
N GLY A 47 4.83 -6.47 -17.52
CA GLY A 47 5.14 -6.42 -16.10
C GLY A 47 5.70 -7.74 -15.55
N SER A 48 5.83 -8.78 -16.38
CA SER A 48 6.40 -10.08 -16.03
C SER A 48 7.91 -10.17 -16.27
N GLU A 49 8.44 -9.24 -17.07
CA GLU A 49 9.83 -9.15 -17.48
C GLU A 49 10.77 -8.98 -16.29
N GLN A 50 12.02 -9.41 -16.45
CA GLN A 50 13.07 -9.24 -15.43
C GLN A 50 13.93 -8.01 -15.70
N ARG A 51 13.99 -7.56 -16.97
CA ARG A 51 14.76 -6.40 -17.39
C ARG A 51 13.95 -5.60 -18.40
N LEU A 52 14.21 -4.29 -18.45
CA LEU A 52 13.54 -3.39 -19.38
C LEU A 52 13.77 -3.76 -20.86
N ILE A 53 14.98 -4.27 -21.18
CA ILE A 53 15.35 -4.73 -22.53
C ILE A 53 14.58 -5.98 -22.99
N ASP A 54 13.93 -6.69 -22.07
CA ASP A 54 13.14 -7.88 -22.39
C ASP A 54 11.68 -7.53 -22.75
N CYS A 55 11.27 -6.27 -22.61
CA CYS A 55 9.94 -5.79 -22.98
C CYS A 55 9.79 -5.62 -24.50
N ASP A 56 8.54 -5.61 -24.98
CA ASP A 56 8.29 -5.39 -26.41
C ASP A 56 8.62 -3.94 -26.79
N ASN A 57 9.13 -3.76 -28.01
CA ASN A 57 9.50 -2.47 -28.60
C ASN A 57 9.08 -2.38 -30.08
N ARG A 58 8.20 -3.28 -30.53
CA ARG A 58 7.83 -3.47 -31.95
C ARG A 58 7.08 -2.32 -32.61
N ASN A 59 6.64 -1.32 -31.85
CA ASN A 59 5.94 -0.15 -32.34
C ASN A 59 6.83 1.11 -32.35
N SER A 60 8.14 0.99 -32.54
CA SER A 60 8.96 2.17 -32.83
C SER A 60 8.50 2.77 -34.16
N THR A 61 7.68 3.82 -34.05
CA THR A 61 7.39 4.67 -35.19
C THR A 61 8.74 5.18 -35.70
N ASN A 62 8.97 5.24 -37.01
CA ASN A 62 10.23 5.76 -37.57
C ASN A 62 10.50 7.26 -37.25
N ILE A 63 9.81 7.82 -36.25
CA ILE A 63 10.01 9.14 -35.67
C ILE A 63 10.96 8.94 -34.48
N PRO A 64 12.22 9.37 -34.56
CA PRO A 64 13.16 9.24 -33.46
C PRO A 64 12.72 10.14 -32.31
N CYS A 65 12.64 9.57 -31.10
CA CYS A 65 12.55 10.35 -29.88
C CYS A 65 13.78 11.24 -29.70
N ASP A 66 13.60 12.36 -29.01
CA ASP A 66 14.71 13.21 -28.57
C ASP A 66 14.83 13.24 -27.04
N HIS A 67 15.88 13.88 -26.52
CA HIS A 67 16.12 13.97 -25.08
C HIS A 67 15.06 14.75 -24.31
N GLY A 68 14.21 15.53 -24.98
CA GLY A 68 13.05 16.18 -24.35
C GLY A 68 11.97 15.18 -23.91
N GLU A 69 12.00 13.97 -24.45
CA GLU A 69 11.07 12.88 -24.14
C GLU A 69 11.66 11.84 -23.18
N ASP A 70 12.87 12.07 -22.68
CA ASP A 70 13.51 11.21 -21.68
C ASP A 70 12.58 11.03 -20.46
N VAL A 71 12.58 9.83 -19.92
CA VAL A 71 11.79 9.50 -18.73
C VAL A 71 12.70 9.20 -17.56
N ALA A 72 12.24 9.56 -16.38
CA ALA A 72 12.88 9.13 -15.16
C ALA A 72 11.93 8.36 -14.27
N VAL A 73 12.49 7.34 -13.63
CA VAL A 73 11.75 6.45 -12.74
C VAL A 73 12.27 6.67 -11.32
N SER A 74 11.36 6.99 -10.41
CA SER A 74 11.64 7.03 -8.98
C SER A 74 11.00 5.82 -8.32
N CYS A 75 11.85 4.94 -7.81
CA CYS A 75 11.49 3.68 -7.17
C CYS A 75 11.41 3.80 -5.64
N LEU A 76 10.66 2.89 -5.02
CA LEU A 76 10.50 2.84 -3.56
C LEU A 76 11.36 1.72 -2.95
N GLN A 77 11.97 2.04 -1.80
CA GLN A 77 12.69 1.05 -1.02
C GLN A 77 11.73 0.21 -0.18
N ARG A 78 12.06 -1.08 -0.08
CA ARG A 78 11.39 -2.05 0.77
C ARG A 78 11.73 -1.76 2.23
N ARG A 79 10.75 -1.33 3.02
CA ARG A 79 10.95 -0.79 4.39
C ARG A 79 9.89 -1.24 5.39
N CYS A 80 9.11 -2.27 5.07
CA CYS A 80 8.14 -2.86 6.01
C CYS A 80 7.92 -4.34 5.73
N VAL A 81 7.27 -5.02 6.67
CA VAL A 81 6.92 -6.43 6.54
C VAL A 81 5.55 -6.54 5.87
N GLU A 82 5.46 -7.40 4.85
CA GLU A 82 4.25 -7.55 4.05
C GLU A 82 2.99 -7.76 4.90
N HIS A 83 1.91 -7.05 4.55
CA HIS A 83 0.63 -7.04 5.24
C HIS A 83 0.60 -6.43 6.65
N ASP A 84 1.70 -5.83 7.13
CA ASP A 84 1.65 -5.02 8.34
C ASP A 84 0.73 -3.82 8.15
N ILE A 85 0.09 -3.39 9.24
CA ILE A 85 -0.77 -2.21 9.27
C ILE A 85 -0.37 -1.33 10.45
N ARG A 86 -0.32 -0.02 10.22
CA ARG A 86 -0.07 0.99 11.26
C ARG A 86 -1.00 2.19 11.13
N LEU A 87 -1.13 2.92 12.23
CA LEU A 87 -1.73 4.24 12.27
C LEU A 87 -0.60 5.28 12.28
N ALA A 88 -0.63 6.21 11.32
CA ALA A 88 0.34 7.29 11.20
C ALA A 88 -0.30 8.65 11.51
N ASN A 89 0.52 9.59 12.01
CA ASN A 89 0.14 10.98 12.28
C ASN A 89 -1.14 11.13 13.11
N GLY A 90 -1.24 10.40 14.22
CA GLY A 90 -2.39 10.45 15.12
C GLY A 90 -2.05 9.90 16.52
N SER A 91 -3.00 9.21 17.13
CA SER A 91 -2.85 8.52 18.41
C SER A 91 -2.69 7.00 18.23
N ALA A 92 -2.69 6.25 19.32
CA ALA A 92 -2.61 4.78 19.27
C ALA A 92 -3.85 4.12 18.64
N PHE A 93 -5.02 4.79 18.69
CA PHE A 93 -6.30 4.27 18.20
C PHE A 93 -6.92 5.14 17.11
N GLU A 94 -6.21 6.17 16.65
CA GLU A 94 -6.68 7.07 15.61
C GLU A 94 -5.53 7.53 14.73
N GLY A 95 -5.72 7.56 13.41
CA GLY A 95 -4.71 8.10 12.50
C GLY A 95 -4.94 7.64 11.06
N ARG A 96 -4.07 8.11 10.16
CA ARG A 96 -4.04 7.63 8.78
C ARG A 96 -3.67 6.16 8.77
N VAL A 97 -4.43 5.37 8.03
CA VAL A 97 -4.17 3.95 7.85
C VAL A 97 -3.11 3.77 6.78
N GLU A 98 -1.99 3.14 7.16
CA GLU A 98 -0.96 2.72 6.24
C GLU A 98 -0.79 1.21 6.34
N MET A 99 -0.75 0.54 5.19
CA MET A 99 -0.51 -0.89 5.11
C MET A 99 0.73 -1.17 4.26
N CYS A 100 1.42 -2.26 4.58
CA CYS A 100 2.59 -2.68 3.85
C CYS A 100 2.17 -3.58 2.68
N LEU A 101 2.45 -3.13 1.46
CA LEU A 101 2.25 -3.87 0.22
C LEU A 101 3.53 -3.89 -0.59
N GLU A 102 3.94 -5.07 -1.05
CA GLU A 102 5.23 -5.27 -1.71
C GLU A 102 6.38 -4.61 -0.91
N GLU A 103 6.34 -4.80 0.40
CA GLU A 103 7.27 -4.27 1.40
C GLU A 103 7.36 -2.73 1.44
N VAL A 104 6.35 -2.02 0.92
CA VAL A 104 6.25 -0.55 0.89
C VAL A 104 5.01 -0.06 1.63
N TRP A 105 5.20 0.98 2.45
CA TRP A 105 4.08 1.66 3.11
C TRP A 105 3.19 2.37 2.10
N THR A 106 1.91 2.01 2.13
CA THR A 106 0.88 2.39 1.16
C THR A 106 -0.33 2.95 1.91
N THR A 107 -0.88 4.07 1.45
CA THR A 107 -2.13 4.61 2.00
C THR A 107 -3.34 3.88 1.41
N ILE A 108 -4.51 4.00 2.04
CA ILE A 108 -5.74 3.37 1.55
C ILE A 108 -6.69 4.48 1.11
N CYS A 109 -7.31 4.34 -0.06
CA CYS A 109 -8.30 5.29 -0.52
C CYS A 109 -9.62 5.16 0.26
N LEU A 110 -10.05 6.26 0.88
CA LEU A 110 -11.30 6.38 1.63
C LEU A 110 -12.54 6.07 0.79
N GLU A 111 -12.54 6.46 -0.49
CA GLU A 111 -13.66 6.20 -1.43
C GLU A 111 -13.93 4.70 -1.66
N SER A 112 -12.94 3.85 -1.38
CA SER A 112 -13.05 2.39 -1.47
C SER A 112 -13.41 1.70 -0.15
N TRP A 113 -13.71 2.49 0.89
CA TRP A 113 -13.80 2.04 2.27
C TRP A 113 -15.23 2.05 2.82
N ASN A 114 -15.52 1.14 3.75
CA ASN A 114 -16.82 1.07 4.42
C ASN A 114 -16.68 0.68 5.90
N ILE A 115 -17.79 0.74 6.63
CA ILE A 115 -17.83 0.49 8.07
C ILE A 115 -17.47 -0.94 8.48
N LEU A 116 -17.72 -1.94 7.63
CA LEU A 116 -17.36 -3.34 7.94
C LEU A 116 -15.84 -3.51 7.89
N ASN A 117 -15.19 -2.87 6.93
CA ASN A 117 -13.73 -2.81 6.84
C ASN A 117 -13.13 -2.12 8.07
N SER A 118 -13.72 -1.02 8.52
CA SER A 118 -13.33 -0.31 9.76
C SER A 118 -13.38 -1.24 10.99
N ARG A 119 -14.43 -2.05 11.12
CA ARG A 119 -14.58 -2.99 12.25
C ARG A 119 -13.51 -4.07 12.27
N VAL A 120 -13.19 -4.62 11.09
CA VAL A 120 -12.11 -5.61 10.93
C VAL A 120 -10.76 -4.96 11.27
N LEU A 121 -10.49 -3.78 10.73
CA LEU A 121 -9.24 -3.06 10.95
C LEU A 121 -9.03 -2.75 12.44
N CYS A 122 -10.01 -2.16 13.12
CA CYS A 122 -9.89 -1.85 14.55
C CYS A 122 -9.66 -3.10 15.39
N ARG A 123 -10.34 -4.21 15.08
CA ARG A 123 -10.11 -5.50 15.75
C ARG A 123 -8.71 -6.04 15.47
N GLN A 124 -8.23 -5.95 14.24
CA GLN A 124 -6.88 -6.36 13.86
C GLN A 124 -5.81 -5.57 14.65
N LEU A 125 -6.05 -4.28 14.89
CA LEU A 125 -5.20 -3.41 15.72
C LEU A 125 -5.34 -3.67 17.24
N GLY A 126 -6.22 -4.59 17.65
CA GLY A 126 -6.45 -4.96 19.05
C GLY A 126 -7.38 -4.00 19.81
N TYR A 127 -8.20 -3.25 19.08
CA TYR A 127 -9.24 -2.38 19.62
C TYR A 127 -10.64 -2.97 19.40
N ARG A 128 -11.61 -2.50 20.17
CA ARG A 128 -13.01 -2.87 19.95
C ARG A 128 -13.51 -2.36 18.60
N SER A 129 -14.34 -3.16 17.95
CA SER A 129 -14.96 -2.81 16.67
C SER A 129 -16.08 -1.77 16.83
N GLU A 130 -16.70 -1.71 18.00
CA GLU A 130 -17.78 -0.77 18.31
C GLU A 130 -17.25 0.67 18.37
N GLY A 131 -17.89 1.56 17.61
CA GLY A 131 -17.48 2.97 17.52
C GLY A 131 -16.39 3.25 16.49
N ALA A 132 -15.94 2.23 15.74
CA ALA A 132 -15.05 2.44 14.60
C ALA A 132 -15.68 3.41 13.60
N ASN A 133 -14.95 4.46 13.23
CA ASN A 133 -15.41 5.47 12.28
C ASN A 133 -14.23 5.99 11.44
N THR A 134 -14.54 6.78 10.42
CA THR A 134 -13.57 7.44 9.54
C THR A 134 -13.65 8.94 9.77
N PRO A 135 -12.80 9.52 10.65
CA PRO A 135 -12.81 10.95 10.92
C PRO A 135 -12.22 11.74 9.74
N ALA A 136 -11.99 13.04 9.93
CA ALA A 136 -11.36 13.89 8.93
C ALA A 136 -10.04 13.30 8.42
N ASN A 137 -9.81 13.41 7.12
CA ASN A 137 -8.66 12.82 6.47
C ASN A 137 -7.34 13.49 6.93
N ILE A 138 -6.30 12.67 7.10
CA ILE A 138 -4.93 13.11 7.35
C ILE A 138 -4.09 12.70 6.15
N PRO A 139 -3.84 13.61 5.18
CA PRO A 139 -3.13 13.28 3.95
C PRO A 139 -1.76 12.65 4.19
N GLY A 140 -1.44 11.62 3.41
CA GLY A 140 -0.12 11.03 3.33
C GLY A 140 0.82 11.82 2.40
N PRO A 141 2.14 11.59 2.49
CA PRO A 141 3.09 12.09 1.52
C PRO A 141 2.73 11.70 0.08
N ILE A 142 2.84 12.65 -0.85
CA ILE A 142 2.60 12.48 -2.30
C ILE A 142 3.48 11.38 -2.92
N SER A 143 4.59 11.04 -2.27
CA SER A 143 5.49 9.98 -2.71
C SER A 143 5.06 8.57 -2.32
N MET A 144 4.02 8.40 -1.48
CA MET A 144 3.53 7.08 -1.10
C MET A 144 2.47 6.61 -2.10
N PRO A 145 2.45 5.31 -2.45
CA PRO A 145 1.39 4.76 -3.27
C PRO A 145 0.06 4.76 -2.50
N ILE A 146 -1.03 4.76 -3.27
CA ILE A 146 -2.40 4.68 -2.77
C ILE A 146 -3.00 3.36 -3.25
N TYR A 147 -3.45 2.53 -2.31
CA TYR A 147 -4.24 1.35 -2.62
C TYR A 147 -5.72 1.74 -2.74
N SER A 148 -6.31 1.43 -3.89
CA SER A 148 -7.64 1.90 -4.25
C SER A 148 -8.66 0.78 -4.53
N LYS A 149 -8.25 -0.49 -4.46
CA LYS A 149 -9.20 -1.61 -4.59
C LYS A 149 -10.07 -1.70 -3.34
N GLN A 150 -11.32 -2.12 -3.51
CA GLN A 150 -12.26 -2.26 -2.41
C GLN A 150 -11.97 -3.51 -1.60
N PHE A 151 -12.09 -3.40 -0.28
CA PHE A 151 -12.19 -4.55 0.62
C PHE A 151 -13.67 -4.88 0.84
N HIS A 152 -14.04 -6.14 0.65
CA HIS A 152 -15.39 -6.65 0.87
C HIS A 152 -15.42 -7.50 2.14
N CYS A 153 -15.15 -6.87 3.28
CA CYS A 153 -15.25 -7.57 4.56
C CYS A 153 -16.72 -7.78 4.96
N SER A 154 -17.02 -8.95 5.48
CA SER A 154 -18.28 -9.27 6.19
C SER A 154 -18.33 -8.68 7.61
N GLY A 155 -17.16 -8.33 8.18
CA GLY A 155 -17.02 -7.80 9.53
C GLY A 155 -16.50 -8.82 10.55
N HIS A 156 -16.30 -10.08 10.17
CA HIS A 156 -15.87 -11.19 11.04
C HIS A 156 -14.42 -11.63 10.80
N GLU A 157 -13.79 -11.11 9.74
CA GLU A 157 -12.43 -11.42 9.35
C GLU A 157 -11.41 -11.01 10.42
N ARG A 158 -10.34 -11.79 10.60
CA ARG A 158 -9.33 -11.46 11.62
C ARG A 158 -8.41 -10.34 11.14
N ARG A 159 -8.13 -10.30 9.84
CA ARG A 159 -7.30 -9.29 9.20
C ARG A 159 -7.99 -8.73 7.98
N LEU A 160 -7.69 -7.49 7.66
CA LEU A 160 -8.18 -6.80 6.46
C LEU A 160 -7.82 -7.57 5.18
N PHE A 161 -6.62 -8.18 5.16
CA PHE A 161 -6.15 -8.97 4.04
C PHE A 161 -6.83 -10.35 3.90
N ASP A 162 -7.62 -10.78 4.87
CA ASP A 162 -8.44 -12.00 4.73
C ASP A 162 -9.76 -11.72 3.96
N CYS A 163 -10.13 -10.44 3.78
CA CYS A 163 -11.32 -10.06 3.04
C CYS A 163 -11.11 -10.18 1.52
N GLU A 164 -12.17 -10.43 0.76
CA GLU A 164 -12.13 -10.36 -0.70
C GLU A 164 -11.78 -8.94 -1.17
N LYS A 165 -10.99 -8.84 -2.24
CA LYS A 165 -10.53 -7.57 -2.81
C LYS A 165 -10.97 -7.49 -4.26
N SER A 166 -11.75 -6.49 -4.62
CA SER A 166 -12.25 -6.35 -5.98
C SER A 166 -12.48 -4.89 -6.38
N GLY A 167 -12.92 -4.71 -7.62
CA GLY A 167 -13.35 -3.41 -8.13
C GLY A 167 -12.23 -2.58 -8.76
N PRO A 168 -12.60 -1.66 -9.68
CA PRO A 168 -11.68 -0.69 -10.22
C PRO A 168 -11.29 0.33 -9.14
N SER A 169 -10.15 1.00 -9.35
CA SER A 169 -9.80 2.19 -8.58
C SER A 169 -10.90 3.25 -8.75
N PRO A 170 -11.48 3.80 -7.67
CA PRO A 170 -12.35 4.95 -7.77
C PRO A 170 -11.66 6.13 -8.46
N PRO A 171 -12.38 6.93 -9.26
CA PRO A 171 -11.78 7.97 -10.10
C PRO A 171 -11.15 9.14 -9.33
N LEU A 172 -11.46 9.31 -8.04
CA LEU A 172 -11.04 10.45 -7.23
C LEU A 172 -9.96 10.12 -6.19
N CYS A 173 -9.41 8.90 -6.20
CA CYS A 173 -8.39 8.51 -5.23
C CYS A 173 -7.09 9.31 -5.41
N ASN A 174 -6.82 10.18 -4.44
CA ASN A 174 -5.57 10.92 -4.27
C ASN A 174 -5.34 11.13 -2.76
N HIS A 175 -4.23 11.75 -2.36
CA HIS A 175 -3.90 11.88 -0.93
C HIS A 175 -4.87 12.74 -0.09
N ASN A 176 -5.75 13.53 -0.72
CA ASN A 176 -6.84 14.19 0.01
C ASN A 176 -7.94 13.20 0.43
N HIS A 177 -7.91 11.98 -0.10
CA HIS A 177 -8.83 10.89 0.23
C HIS A 177 -8.09 9.73 0.91
N ASP A 178 -6.95 9.97 1.56
CA ASP A 178 -6.30 8.95 2.37
C ASP A 178 -7.14 8.62 3.61
N LEU A 179 -7.42 7.33 3.79
CA LEU A 179 -8.21 6.79 4.88
C LEU A 179 -7.58 7.14 6.22
N THR A 180 -8.36 7.82 7.05
CA THR A 180 -8.10 7.98 8.48
C THR A 180 -9.14 7.15 9.22
N ILE A 181 -8.72 6.44 10.26
CA ILE A 181 -9.58 5.63 11.10
C ILE A 181 -9.52 6.13 12.53
N GLN A 182 -10.65 6.08 13.24
CA GLN A 182 -10.71 6.18 14.68
C GLN A 182 -11.38 4.92 15.23
N CYS A 183 -10.66 4.19 16.06
CA CYS A 183 -11.13 3.02 16.77
C CYS A 183 -11.59 3.38 18.19
N ASN A 184 -12.26 2.44 18.84
CA ASN A 184 -12.50 2.56 20.27
C ASN A 184 -11.17 2.54 21.02
N SER A 185 -10.92 3.50 21.90
CA SER A 185 -9.71 3.51 22.73
C SER A 185 -9.61 2.30 23.68
N THR A 186 -10.72 1.63 23.94
CA THR A 186 -10.76 0.38 24.71
C THR A 186 -10.25 -0.78 23.85
N ARG A 187 -9.24 -1.49 24.36
CA ARG A 187 -8.75 -2.71 23.73
C ARG A 187 -9.80 -3.82 23.77
N THR A 188 -9.77 -4.72 22.79
CA THR A 188 -10.47 -6.00 22.93
C THR A 188 -9.93 -6.69 24.18
N SER A 189 -10.81 -7.05 25.11
CA SER A 189 -10.40 -7.86 26.25
C SER A 189 -9.89 -9.18 25.71
N LEU A 190 -8.57 -9.35 25.68
CA LEU A 190 -7.99 -10.67 25.67
C LEU A 190 -8.47 -11.32 26.96
N PHE A 191 -9.58 -12.06 26.90
CA PHE A 191 -9.81 -13.10 27.87
C PHE A 191 -8.68 -14.11 27.67
N TYR A 192 -7.52 -13.85 28.28
CA TYR A 192 -6.79 -14.94 28.90
C TYR A 192 -7.77 -15.51 29.91
N SER A 193 -8.52 -16.53 29.49
CA SER A 193 -9.18 -17.43 30.42
C SER A 193 -8.07 -18.17 31.17
N SER A 194 -7.45 -17.48 32.12
CA SER A 194 -6.76 -18.11 33.23
C SER A 194 -7.84 -18.52 34.21
N SER A 195 -8.68 -19.48 33.81
CA SER A 195 -9.34 -20.35 34.77
C SER A 195 -8.24 -21.19 35.41
N ILE A 196 -7.51 -20.58 36.35
CA ILE A 196 -6.76 -21.33 37.35
C ILE A 196 -7.84 -22.03 38.18
N SER A 197 -8.09 -23.29 37.83
CA SER A 197 -8.76 -24.22 38.72
C SER A 197 -7.92 -24.29 39.99
N SER A 198 -8.44 -23.70 41.07
CA SER A 198 -7.90 -23.86 42.40
C SER A 198 -8.05 -25.33 42.81
N PHE A 199 -7.01 -26.13 42.58
CA PHE A 199 -6.84 -27.40 43.27
C PHE A 199 -6.50 -27.10 44.72
N SER A 200 -7.49 -27.19 45.60
CA SER A 200 -7.27 -27.28 47.03
C SER A 200 -6.67 -28.65 47.36
N LEU A 201 -5.37 -28.69 47.65
CA LEU A 201 -4.75 -29.82 48.33
C LEU A 201 -5.27 -29.85 49.77
N SER A 202 -6.09 -30.86 50.08
CA SER A 202 -6.42 -31.22 51.46
C SER A 202 -5.18 -31.83 52.14
N PRO A 203 -4.91 -31.50 53.42
CA PRO A 203 -3.87 -32.19 54.17
C PRO A 203 -4.36 -33.58 54.56
N SER A 204 -3.55 -34.60 54.24
CA SER A 204 -3.73 -35.98 54.71
C SER A 204 -3.58 -36.05 56.24
N PRO A 205 -4.44 -36.78 56.96
CA PRO A 205 -4.27 -36.98 58.40
C PRO A 205 -3.17 -38.02 58.67
N SER A 206 -2.32 -37.66 59.64
CA SER A 206 -1.44 -38.46 60.52
C SER A 206 -1.19 -39.93 60.19
#